data_AF-A0A8C9UN94-F1
#
_entry.id   AF-A0A8C9UN94-F1
#
_cell.length_a   1.000
_cell.length_b   1.000
_cell.length_c   1.000
_cell.angle_alpha   90.00
_cell.angle_beta   90.00
_cell.angle_gamma   90.00
#
_symmetry.space_group_name_H-M   'P 1'
#
loop_
_entity.id
_entity.type
_entity.pdbx_description
1 polymer ?
#
loop_
_entity_poly.entity_id
_entity_poly.type
_entity_poly.pdbx_seq_one_letter_code
_entity_poly.pdbx_strand_id
1 'polypeptide(L)'
;MTSPLCRAASLNALTAQDQVSTPSSKAKGSKAHRGKHAMRAQAWPARSSKAESLRGAVKTSVHAQVVELQRKIQLLESDRKAFYESSQWNIKKNQDTISQLREETKILQLQLTDLLQGDEKVVQAVIQEWKSEKPYLKNRTGQQALEHLDHQLSEKVKQVNALRHQVVLRQKRLEELQLQHSLRQLEMTEAQNCNTEEAKTLRNLENRLEKARMKAEEAEHITNVYLQLKAYLQEESLNLDNRLDSMEAEVVRTKQEVEELHVVNQEALNARDIAKNQLQYLEETVIRERKSRERFISDCKKRAEEKKLQNERMERKQTQREHILLQSDDTLQDHLRAKDEELRRRWNMYQMETIFGKVKDATGVAETHSVVRRFVAQGDTFTQLEALKSENQQTLTRLKEEKRRLQRELEDLKYSGEAMMVSQQKMQTEMQENLKTEGQRLADAQDQLERTLRAMQTTKENLEHLASKLNHVKVENGRFAGKELDPNAGDYLQNLLGLVEEKLLKLQAQLESHDVPEMLRHIADREFYATLEGKLPQYNTRIPLHLASSKDKFFDEEESEEEDSVVVSRASLKIRSQKLIETRSKKRSRSRKS
;
A
#
# COMPACT_ATOMS: atom_id res chain seq x y z
N MET A 1 -11.41 -43.46 -0.62
CA MET A 1 -11.58 -44.93 -0.59
C MET A 1 -11.24 -45.44 0.80
N THR A 2 -11.86 -46.56 1.22
CA THR A 2 -11.39 -47.48 2.29
C THR A 2 -10.98 -46.92 3.67
N SER A 3 -11.97 -46.69 4.56
CA SER A 3 -12.32 -47.54 5.76
C SER A 3 -11.22 -48.32 6.55
N PRO A 4 -11.46 -48.76 7.81
CA PRO A 4 -12.39 -48.29 8.88
C PRO A 4 -11.85 -48.43 10.35
N LEU A 5 -12.75 -48.34 11.35
CA LEU A 5 -12.71 -48.91 12.74
C LEU A 5 -11.81 -48.21 13.81
N CYS A 6 -12.12 -48.26 15.13
CA CYS A 6 -13.41 -48.30 15.86
C CYS A 6 -13.24 -48.11 17.39
N ARG A 7 -14.34 -47.76 18.09
CA ARG A 7 -14.60 -47.82 19.56
C ARG A 7 -13.85 -46.84 20.47
N ALA A 8 -14.63 -46.24 21.37
CA ALA A 8 -14.18 -45.46 22.53
C ALA A 8 -14.77 -46.05 23.83
N ALA A 9 -14.46 -45.40 24.96
CA ALA A 9 -15.02 -45.49 26.32
C ALA A 9 -16.31 -46.34 26.50
N SER A 10 -16.40 -47.31 27.42
CA SER A 10 -16.19 -47.27 28.88
C SER A 10 -17.23 -46.41 29.65
N LEU A 11 -18.12 -47.07 30.39
CA LEU A 11 -18.95 -46.48 31.45
C LEU A 11 -18.98 -47.43 32.66
N ASN A 12 -18.94 -46.85 33.86
CA ASN A 12 -19.06 -47.58 35.12
C ASN A 12 -20.52 -47.61 35.58
N ALA A 13 -20.92 -48.67 36.29
CA ALA A 13 -22.10 -48.70 37.13
C ALA A 13 -21.72 -49.31 38.50
N LEU A 14 -22.31 -48.79 39.57
CA LEU A 14 -21.99 -49.18 40.95
C LEU A 14 -22.75 -50.44 41.38
N THR A 15 -22.14 -51.25 42.24
CA THR A 15 -22.83 -52.21 43.10
C THR A 15 -22.33 -52.10 44.54
N ALA A 16 -23.26 -52.16 45.48
CA ALA A 16 -23.03 -52.22 46.91
C ALA A 16 -24.25 -52.92 47.55
N GLN A 17 -24.06 -53.46 48.77
CA GLN A 17 -24.96 -54.36 49.52
C GLN A 17 -24.93 -55.85 49.14
N ASP A 18 -25.04 -56.79 50.09
CA ASP A 18 -24.73 -56.77 51.53
C ASP A 18 -24.70 -58.22 52.10
N GLN A 19 -24.29 -58.37 53.36
CA GLN A 19 -24.55 -59.45 54.33
C GLN A 19 -23.72 -60.76 54.33
N VAL A 20 -22.96 -60.90 55.43
CA VAL A 20 -22.97 -62.02 56.40
C VAL A 20 -22.89 -63.47 55.86
N SER A 21 -21.76 -64.15 56.15
CA SER A 21 -21.74 -65.36 56.99
C SER A 21 -20.33 -65.87 57.31
N THR A 22 -20.06 -66.12 58.60
CA THR A 22 -18.93 -66.91 59.13
C THR A 22 -19.45 -67.66 60.38
N PRO A 23 -18.70 -68.56 61.06
CA PRO A 23 -17.45 -69.24 60.73
C PRO A 23 -17.59 -70.79 60.86
N SER A 24 -16.47 -71.54 60.85
CA SER A 24 -16.21 -72.64 61.83
C SER A 24 -14.88 -73.36 61.55
N SER A 25 -13.88 -73.14 62.41
CA SER A 25 -12.62 -73.92 62.43
C SER A 25 -12.65 -75.00 63.52
N LYS A 26 -11.98 -76.13 63.30
CA LYS A 26 -12.08 -77.34 64.14
C LYS A 26 -10.72 -77.77 64.68
N ALA A 27 -10.46 -77.56 65.98
CA ALA A 27 -9.29 -78.11 66.69
C ALA A 27 -9.57 -78.27 68.20
N LYS A 28 -8.79 -79.13 68.87
CA LYS A 28 -8.91 -79.44 70.32
C LYS A 28 -7.81 -78.74 71.13
N GLY A 29 -8.14 -78.33 72.35
CA GLY A 29 -7.20 -77.98 73.43
C GLY A 29 -7.89 -78.22 74.78
N SER A 30 -7.17 -78.65 75.82
CA SER A 30 -7.79 -79.19 77.04
C SER A 30 -7.13 -78.72 78.34
N LYS A 31 -7.96 -78.27 79.29
CA LYS A 31 -7.75 -78.13 80.75
C LYS A 31 -6.54 -77.31 81.25
N ALA A 32 -6.83 -76.34 82.13
CA ALA A 32 -6.16 -76.24 83.44
C ALA A 32 -7.04 -75.55 84.51
N HIS A 33 -6.85 -75.97 85.76
CA HIS A 33 -7.66 -75.71 86.96
C HIS A 33 -7.69 -74.27 87.51
N ARG A 34 -8.86 -73.86 88.05
CA ARG A 34 -9.16 -73.63 89.51
C ARG A 34 -10.54 -72.93 89.64
N GLY A 35 -11.34 -73.10 90.69
CA GLY A 35 -11.27 -73.95 91.89
C GLY A 35 -12.08 -73.34 93.04
N LYS A 36 -12.74 -74.14 93.89
CA LYS A 36 -13.36 -73.70 95.16
C LYS A 36 -13.53 -74.88 96.13
N HIS A 37 -13.39 -74.63 97.43
CA HIS A 37 -13.44 -75.63 98.50
C HIS A 37 -14.83 -75.76 99.12
N ALA A 38 -15.17 -76.97 99.59
CA ALA A 38 -16.13 -77.17 100.66
C ALA A 38 -15.62 -78.26 101.64
N MET A 39 -15.43 -77.83 102.88
CA MET A 39 -15.08 -78.61 104.07
C MET A 39 -15.90 -79.90 104.26
N ARG A 40 -15.24 -80.99 104.66
CA ARG A 40 -15.35 -81.51 106.05
C ARG A 40 -14.14 -82.39 106.40
N ALA A 41 -13.77 -82.40 107.68
CA ALA A 41 -12.68 -83.20 108.25
C ALA A 41 -13.13 -83.89 109.55
N GLN A 42 -12.20 -84.51 110.27
CA GLN A 42 -12.33 -85.22 111.57
C GLN A 42 -12.83 -86.68 111.48
N ALA A 43 -12.30 -87.64 112.25
CA ALA A 43 -11.07 -87.63 113.06
C ALA A 43 -10.55 -89.06 113.39
N TRP A 44 -9.30 -89.11 113.85
CA TRP A 44 -8.69 -90.20 114.67
C TRP A 44 -9.16 -90.03 116.16
N PRO A 45 -8.69 -90.76 117.23
CA PRO A 45 -7.55 -91.69 117.31
C PRO A 45 -7.67 -92.92 118.28
N ALA A 46 -6.52 -93.60 118.44
CA ALA A 46 -5.99 -94.21 119.68
C ALA A 46 -6.37 -95.67 120.07
N ARG A 47 -5.59 -96.20 121.04
CA ARG A 47 -5.51 -97.62 121.47
C ARG A 47 -5.82 -97.78 122.97
N SER A 48 -6.46 -98.90 123.36
CA SER A 48 -6.45 -99.55 124.71
C SER A 48 -7.27 -100.86 124.67
N SER A 49 -7.13 -101.86 125.56
CA SER A 49 -6.04 -102.22 126.51
C SER A 49 -6.22 -103.68 127.04
N LYS A 50 -5.16 -104.25 127.65
CA LYS A 50 -5.09 -105.47 128.50
C LYS A 50 -6.40 -106.05 129.11
N ALA A 51 -6.58 -107.38 128.99
CA ALA A 51 -6.88 -108.37 130.06
C ALA A 51 -7.05 -109.78 129.40
N GLU A 52 -6.16 -110.75 129.64
CA GLU A 52 -6.27 -111.83 130.64
C GLU A 52 -7.29 -112.95 130.36
N SER A 53 -6.80 -114.18 130.12
CA SER A 53 -7.34 -115.41 130.75
C SER A 53 -6.35 -116.58 130.69
N LEU A 54 -6.05 -117.13 131.88
CA LEU A 54 -5.69 -118.51 132.23
C LEU A 54 -4.91 -119.41 131.23
N ARG A 55 -3.72 -119.87 131.68
CA ARG A 55 -3.20 -121.22 131.34
C ARG A 55 -3.17 -122.06 132.62
N GLY A 56 -3.88 -123.20 132.63
CA GLY A 56 -3.86 -124.14 133.75
C GLY A 56 -2.48 -124.78 133.95
N ALA A 57 -2.12 -125.07 135.20
CA ALA A 57 -0.79 -125.58 135.56
C ALA A 57 -0.74 -127.12 135.64
N VAL A 58 0.24 -127.72 134.94
CA VAL A 58 0.76 -129.05 135.24
C VAL A 58 2.29 -128.93 135.33
N LYS A 59 2.90 -129.52 136.35
CA LYS A 59 4.31 -129.29 136.70
C LYS A 59 5.24 -130.11 135.78
N THR A 60 6.07 -129.43 134.99
CA THR A 60 7.22 -130.01 134.28
C THR A 60 8.49 -129.18 134.53
N SER A 61 9.66 -129.80 134.34
CA SER A 61 10.95 -129.25 134.80
C SER A 61 11.30 -127.89 134.17
N VAL A 62 11.89 -127.00 134.98
CA VAL A 62 12.30 -125.62 134.66
C VAL A 62 13.10 -125.53 133.35
N HIS A 63 13.89 -126.55 133.03
CA HIS A 63 14.76 -126.57 131.85
C HIS A 63 13.98 -126.48 130.52
N ALA A 64 12.75 -127.00 130.44
CA ALA A 64 11.94 -126.93 129.22
C ALA A 64 11.47 -125.49 128.91
N GLN A 65 11.15 -124.71 129.95
CA GLN A 65 10.66 -123.33 129.80
C GLN A 65 11.75 -122.39 129.28
N VAL A 66 13.02 -122.65 129.61
CA VAL A 66 14.17 -121.87 129.11
C VAL A 66 14.33 -122.01 127.59
N VAL A 67 14.23 -123.23 127.05
CA VAL A 67 14.37 -123.48 125.61
C VAL A 67 13.19 -122.90 124.81
N GLU A 68 11.97 -122.95 125.36
CA GLU A 68 10.79 -122.34 124.73
C GLU A 68 10.90 -120.80 124.69
N LEU A 69 11.40 -120.17 125.76
CA LEU A 69 11.70 -118.74 125.79
C LEU A 69 12.81 -118.35 124.81
N GLN A 70 13.90 -119.12 124.72
CA GLN A 70 15.00 -118.85 123.78
C GLN A 70 14.54 -118.87 122.32
N ARG A 71 13.72 -119.86 121.92
CA ARG A 71 13.13 -119.89 120.57
C ARG A 71 12.23 -118.68 120.33
N LYS A 72 11.44 -118.26 121.32
CA LYS A 72 10.56 -117.10 121.21
C LYS A 72 11.32 -115.77 121.11
N ILE A 73 12.49 -115.66 121.76
CA ILE A 73 13.40 -114.52 121.59
C ILE A 73 13.97 -114.51 120.17
N GLN A 74 14.51 -115.62 119.67
CA GLN A 74 15.03 -115.69 118.29
C GLN A 74 13.98 -115.33 117.23
N LEU A 75 12.73 -115.74 117.40
CA LEU A 75 11.65 -115.43 116.46
C LEU A 75 11.27 -113.94 116.50
N LEU A 76 11.23 -113.32 117.69
CA LEU A 76 11.06 -111.87 117.82
C LEU A 76 12.28 -111.09 117.27
N GLU A 77 13.48 -111.64 117.32
CA GLU A 77 14.67 -111.05 116.71
C GLU A 77 14.67 -111.19 115.17
N SER A 78 14.18 -112.30 114.60
CA SER A 78 14.00 -112.43 113.16
C SER A 78 12.88 -111.51 112.65
N ASP A 79 11.76 -111.41 113.36
CA ASP A 79 10.68 -110.48 113.01
C ASP A 79 11.16 -109.03 113.07
N ARG A 80 11.93 -108.67 114.11
CA ARG A 80 12.51 -107.33 114.26
C ARG A 80 13.53 -107.01 113.16
N LYS A 81 14.32 -107.99 112.70
CA LYS A 81 15.20 -107.85 111.52
C LYS A 81 14.39 -107.68 110.25
N ALA A 82 13.42 -108.55 109.97
CA ALA A 82 12.57 -108.46 108.79
C ALA A 82 11.76 -107.15 108.72
N PHE A 83 11.25 -106.65 109.85
CA PHE A 83 10.62 -105.33 109.92
C PHE A 83 11.61 -104.19 109.66
N TYR A 84 12.85 -104.28 110.17
CA TYR A 84 13.87 -103.26 109.93
C TYR A 84 14.34 -103.26 108.47
N GLU A 85 14.57 -104.44 107.88
CA GLU A 85 14.95 -104.63 106.48
C GLU A 85 13.84 -104.18 105.54
N SER A 86 12.57 -104.54 105.81
CA SER A 86 11.40 -104.05 105.09
C SER A 86 11.23 -102.53 105.23
N SER A 87 11.47 -101.97 106.41
CA SER A 87 11.44 -100.52 106.62
C SER A 87 12.55 -99.81 105.83
N GLN A 88 13.79 -100.31 105.88
CA GLN A 88 14.92 -99.78 105.11
C GLN A 88 14.73 -99.92 103.60
N TRP A 89 14.14 -101.02 103.12
CA TRP A 89 13.81 -101.21 101.72
C TRP A 89 12.71 -100.25 101.24
N ASN A 90 11.66 -100.05 102.04
CA ASN A 90 10.64 -99.03 101.75
C ASN A 90 11.21 -97.60 101.83
N ILE A 91 12.15 -97.31 102.74
CA ILE A 91 12.85 -96.02 102.80
C ILE A 91 13.67 -95.79 101.53
N LYS A 92 14.43 -96.80 101.06
CA LYS A 92 15.17 -96.72 99.78
C LYS A 92 14.23 -96.51 98.60
N LYS A 93 13.18 -97.33 98.46
CA LYS A 93 12.16 -97.17 97.40
C LYS A 93 11.48 -95.79 97.42
N ASN A 94 11.27 -95.22 98.61
CA ASN A 94 10.76 -93.86 98.76
C ASN A 94 11.81 -92.79 98.39
N GLN A 95 13.10 -93.02 98.66
CA GLN A 95 14.20 -92.16 98.19
C GLN A 95 14.37 -92.21 96.67
N ASP A 96 14.27 -93.39 96.07
CA ASP A 96 14.35 -93.61 94.62
C ASP A 96 13.19 -92.90 93.90
N THR A 97 11.95 -93.10 94.37
CA THR A 97 10.77 -92.41 93.80
C THR A 97 10.78 -90.90 94.03
N ILE A 98 11.26 -90.41 95.18
CA ILE A 98 11.49 -88.97 95.40
C ILE A 98 12.55 -88.42 94.42
N SER A 99 13.55 -89.22 94.06
CA SER A 99 14.60 -88.82 93.10
C SER A 99 14.03 -88.75 91.68
N GLN A 100 13.28 -89.77 91.25
CA GLN A 100 12.55 -89.78 89.97
C GLN A 100 11.60 -88.57 89.84
N LEU A 101 10.75 -88.32 90.85
CA LEU A 101 9.84 -87.17 90.86
C LEU A 101 10.59 -85.81 90.81
N ARG A 102 11.80 -85.72 91.37
CA ARG A 102 12.66 -84.52 91.27
C ARG A 102 13.27 -84.36 89.88
N GLU A 103 13.62 -85.44 89.20
CA GLU A 103 14.10 -85.43 87.82
C GLU A 103 12.98 -85.06 86.85
N GLU A 104 11.79 -85.67 87.00
CA GLU A 104 10.57 -85.27 86.28
C GLU A 104 10.24 -83.78 86.50
N THR A 105 10.31 -83.30 87.74
CA THR A 105 10.08 -81.88 88.06
C THR A 105 11.11 -80.96 87.37
N LYS A 106 12.39 -81.35 87.31
CA LYS A 106 13.42 -80.60 86.56
C LYS A 106 13.14 -80.61 85.06
N ILE A 107 12.77 -81.75 84.48
CA ILE A 107 12.45 -81.89 83.06
C ILE A 107 11.25 -81.01 82.69
N LEU A 108 10.19 -81.02 83.51
CA LEU A 108 9.01 -80.17 83.33
C LEU A 108 9.34 -78.68 83.50
N GLN A 109 10.24 -78.31 84.41
CA GLN A 109 10.73 -76.93 84.54
C GLN A 109 11.50 -76.48 83.29
N LEU A 110 12.40 -77.34 82.77
CA LEU A 110 13.15 -77.05 81.54
C LEU A 110 12.22 -76.92 80.33
N GLN A 111 11.26 -77.84 80.16
CA GLN A 111 10.24 -77.76 79.10
C GLN A 111 9.40 -76.49 79.21
N LEU A 112 9.02 -76.07 80.43
CA LEU A 112 8.30 -74.82 80.64
C LEU A 112 9.15 -73.60 80.25
N THR A 113 10.45 -73.57 80.60
CA THR A 113 11.34 -72.48 80.15
C THR A 113 11.57 -72.48 78.64
N ASP A 114 11.69 -73.65 78.00
CA ASP A 114 11.89 -73.76 76.55
C ASP A 114 10.67 -73.28 75.76
N LEU A 115 9.46 -73.55 76.26
CA LEU A 115 8.19 -73.07 75.71
C LEU A 115 8.03 -71.56 75.90
N LEU A 116 8.35 -71.02 77.08
CA LEU A 116 8.30 -69.57 77.35
C LEU A 116 9.33 -68.79 76.51
N GLN A 117 10.46 -69.39 76.19
CA GLN A 117 11.46 -68.83 75.26
C GLN A 117 11.13 -69.09 73.78
N GLY A 118 10.01 -69.75 73.45
CA GLY A 118 9.59 -70.01 72.08
C GLY A 118 9.42 -68.72 71.26
N ASP A 119 8.72 -67.74 71.84
CA ASP A 119 8.48 -66.44 71.21
C ASP A 119 9.79 -65.67 70.95
N GLU A 120 10.73 -65.71 71.89
CA GLU A 120 12.05 -65.07 71.74
C GLU A 120 12.86 -65.72 70.61
N LYS A 121 12.81 -67.06 70.47
CA LYS A 121 13.49 -67.80 69.41
C LYS A 121 12.90 -67.48 68.02
N VAL A 122 11.58 -67.33 67.91
CA VAL A 122 10.91 -66.90 66.67
C VAL A 122 11.30 -65.47 66.31
N VAL A 123 11.27 -64.54 67.27
CA VAL A 123 11.71 -63.15 67.07
C VAL A 123 13.18 -63.10 66.65
N GLN A 124 14.06 -63.88 67.27
CA GLN A 124 15.48 -63.97 66.89
C GLN A 124 15.72 -64.53 65.47
N ALA A 125 14.85 -65.40 64.96
CA ALA A 125 14.94 -65.90 63.59
C ALA A 125 14.64 -64.78 62.57
N VAL A 126 13.51 -64.08 62.72
CA VAL A 126 13.13 -62.95 61.84
C VAL A 126 14.19 -61.83 61.87
N ILE A 127 14.76 -61.57 63.05
CA ILE A 127 15.84 -60.60 63.30
C ILE A 127 17.17 -60.94 62.56
N GLN A 128 17.37 -62.17 62.09
CA GLN A 128 18.58 -62.53 61.31
C GLN A 128 18.47 -62.09 59.84
N GLU A 129 17.29 -62.19 59.25
CA GLU A 129 17.01 -61.74 57.89
C GLU A 129 16.97 -60.19 57.81
N TRP A 130 16.32 -59.53 58.77
CA TRP A 130 16.02 -58.09 58.76
C TRP A 130 17.14 -57.23 59.38
N LYS A 131 18.28 -57.15 58.68
CA LYS A 131 19.53 -56.52 59.18
C LYS A 131 19.41 -55.06 59.64
N SER A 132 18.53 -54.26 59.03
CA SER A 132 18.29 -52.84 59.33
C SER A 132 17.50 -52.61 60.61
N GLU A 133 16.47 -53.42 60.85
CA GLU A 133 15.53 -53.26 61.97
C GLU A 133 15.94 -54.06 63.22
N LYS A 134 17.01 -54.84 63.08
CA LYS A 134 17.73 -55.56 64.13
C LYS A 134 17.89 -54.83 65.49
N PRO A 135 18.14 -53.51 65.60
CA PRO A 135 18.24 -52.87 66.92
C PRO A 135 16.89 -52.64 67.61
N TYR A 136 15.79 -52.46 66.86
CA TYR A 136 14.49 -52.06 67.43
C TYR A 136 13.66 -53.24 67.98
N LEU A 137 13.96 -54.46 67.52
CA LEU A 137 13.18 -55.67 67.79
C LEU A 137 13.80 -56.58 68.88
N LYS A 138 15.08 -56.41 69.23
CA LYS A 138 15.85 -57.34 70.10
C LYS A 138 15.27 -57.63 71.48
N ASN A 139 14.55 -56.67 72.07
CA ASN A 139 14.08 -56.73 73.46
C ASN A 139 12.53 -56.71 73.54
N ARG A 140 11.84 -57.12 72.48
CA ARG A 140 10.38 -57.08 72.36
C ARG A 140 9.80 -58.48 72.28
N THR A 141 8.61 -58.69 72.86
CA THR A 141 7.82 -59.91 72.61
C THR A 141 7.28 -59.91 71.17
N GLY A 142 6.91 -61.08 70.64
CA GLY A 142 6.48 -61.21 69.24
C GLY A 142 5.34 -60.28 68.83
N GLN A 143 4.41 -59.99 69.74
CA GLN A 143 3.31 -59.04 69.53
C GLN A 143 3.83 -57.59 69.36
N GLN A 144 4.70 -57.12 70.27
CA GLN A 144 5.32 -55.79 70.22
C GLN A 144 6.28 -55.60 69.03
N ALA A 145 6.79 -56.69 68.48
CA ALA A 145 7.55 -56.71 67.23
C ALA A 145 6.64 -56.56 66.01
N LEU A 146 5.55 -57.33 65.94
CA LEU A 146 4.53 -57.23 64.88
C LEU A 146 3.89 -55.83 64.85
N GLU A 147 3.43 -55.31 65.99
CA GLU A 147 2.86 -53.95 66.08
C GLU A 147 3.80 -52.88 65.52
N HIS A 148 5.10 -52.99 65.77
CA HIS A 148 6.11 -52.06 65.27
C HIS A 148 6.29 -52.17 63.75
N LEU A 149 6.33 -53.40 63.23
CA LEU A 149 6.42 -53.67 61.79
C LEU A 149 5.15 -53.19 61.05
N ASP A 150 3.96 -53.39 61.62
CA ASP A 150 2.68 -52.89 61.08
C ASP A 150 2.64 -51.35 61.06
N HIS A 151 3.14 -50.69 62.11
CA HIS A 151 3.27 -49.23 62.12
C HIS A 151 4.19 -48.74 61.00
N GLN A 152 5.40 -49.33 60.86
CA GLN A 152 6.34 -48.96 59.79
C GLN A 152 5.79 -49.29 58.39
N LEU A 153 5.10 -50.42 58.22
CA LEU A 153 4.41 -50.76 56.98
C LEU A 153 3.32 -49.72 56.67
N SER A 154 2.56 -49.28 57.67
CA SER A 154 1.57 -48.20 57.50
C SER A 154 2.23 -46.89 57.05
N GLU A 155 3.40 -46.54 57.59
CA GLU A 155 4.17 -45.35 57.19
C GLU A 155 4.70 -45.48 55.77
N LYS A 156 5.22 -46.65 55.37
CA LYS A 156 5.69 -46.90 54.01
C LYS A 156 4.53 -46.89 53.01
N VAL A 157 3.37 -47.43 53.36
CA VAL A 157 2.14 -47.32 52.55
C VAL A 157 1.67 -45.86 52.45
N LYS A 158 1.70 -45.08 53.53
CA LYS A 158 1.41 -43.63 53.49
C LYS A 158 2.40 -42.87 52.59
N GLN A 159 3.69 -43.16 52.69
CA GLN A 159 4.75 -42.57 51.85
C GLN A 159 4.54 -42.92 50.36
N VAL A 160 4.27 -44.19 50.04
CA VAL A 160 3.97 -44.64 48.66
C VAL A 160 2.68 -44.00 48.13
N ASN A 161 1.63 -43.89 48.93
CA ASN A 161 0.38 -43.27 48.50
C ASN A 161 0.52 -41.74 48.29
N ALA A 162 1.30 -41.06 49.13
CA ALA A 162 1.64 -39.64 48.93
C ALA A 162 2.45 -39.43 47.63
N LEU A 163 3.44 -40.28 47.36
CA LEU A 163 4.21 -40.25 46.12
C LEU A 163 3.34 -40.55 44.89
N ARG A 164 2.45 -41.55 44.96
CA ARG A 164 1.47 -41.86 43.89
C ARG A 164 0.56 -40.66 43.62
N HIS A 165 0.04 -40.00 44.65
CA HIS A 165 -0.77 -38.79 44.50
C HIS A 165 0.03 -37.66 43.82
N GLN A 166 1.28 -37.42 44.23
CA GLN A 166 2.14 -36.44 43.56
C GLN A 166 2.44 -36.80 42.09
N VAL A 167 2.61 -38.08 41.76
CA VAL A 167 2.79 -38.53 40.37
C VAL A 167 1.54 -38.25 39.54
N VAL A 168 0.35 -38.58 40.05
CA VAL A 168 -0.93 -38.29 39.37
C VAL A 168 -1.15 -36.78 39.18
N LEU A 169 -0.80 -35.95 40.16
CA LEU A 169 -0.85 -34.49 40.00
C LEU A 169 0.12 -33.98 38.92
N ARG A 170 1.35 -34.52 38.87
CA ARG A 170 2.34 -34.16 37.84
C ARG A 170 1.93 -34.65 36.45
N GLN A 171 1.30 -35.83 36.35
CA GLN A 171 0.73 -36.35 35.10
C GLN A 171 -0.40 -35.45 34.59
N LYS A 172 -1.40 -35.14 35.41
CA LYS A 172 -2.48 -34.19 35.05
C LYS A 172 -1.92 -32.83 34.62
N ARG A 173 -0.92 -32.29 35.32
CA ARG A 173 -0.32 -31.01 34.94
C ARG A 173 0.46 -31.09 33.62
N LEU A 174 1.04 -32.23 33.30
CA LEU A 174 1.71 -32.48 32.02
C LEU A 174 0.68 -32.65 30.87
N GLU A 175 -0.44 -33.33 31.12
CA GLU A 175 -1.58 -33.45 30.20
C GLU A 175 -2.19 -32.06 29.90
N GLU A 176 -2.42 -31.23 30.93
CA GLU A 176 -2.85 -29.82 30.80
C GLU A 176 -1.90 -29.01 29.92
N LEU A 177 -0.58 -29.11 30.15
CA LEU A 177 0.43 -28.37 29.40
C LEU A 177 0.57 -28.88 27.95
N GLN A 178 0.42 -30.19 27.72
CA GLN A 178 0.36 -30.76 26.37
C GLN A 178 -0.87 -30.27 25.61
N LEU A 179 -2.04 -30.21 26.25
CA LEU A 179 -3.26 -29.68 25.65
C LEU A 179 -3.15 -28.17 25.35
N GLN A 180 -2.56 -27.38 26.25
CA GLN A 180 -2.27 -25.97 26.00
C GLN A 180 -1.27 -25.77 24.85
N HIS A 181 -0.32 -26.70 24.68
CA HIS A 181 0.63 -26.64 23.57
C HIS A 181 0.00 -27.03 22.24
N SER A 182 -0.85 -28.08 22.19
CA SER A 182 -1.53 -28.47 20.95
C SER A 182 -2.59 -27.45 20.52
N LEU A 183 -3.33 -26.83 21.45
CA LEU A 183 -4.22 -25.71 21.15
C LEU A 183 -3.46 -24.55 20.52
N ARG A 184 -2.32 -24.13 21.12
CA ARG A 184 -1.47 -23.08 20.53
C ARG A 184 -0.89 -23.45 19.16
N GLN A 185 -0.56 -24.72 18.93
CA GLN A 185 -0.13 -25.16 17.60
C GLN A 185 -1.26 -25.01 16.56
N LEU A 186 -2.51 -25.34 16.93
CA LEU A 186 -3.68 -25.15 16.07
C LEU A 186 -3.94 -23.66 15.81
N GLU A 187 -4.00 -22.83 16.86
CA GLU A 187 -4.15 -21.37 16.78
C GLU A 187 -3.10 -20.76 15.83
N MET A 188 -1.84 -21.18 15.92
CA MET A 188 -0.76 -20.70 15.05
C MET A 188 -0.91 -21.16 13.59
N THR A 189 -1.37 -22.39 13.34
CA THR A 189 -1.63 -22.85 11.95
C THR A 189 -2.89 -22.22 11.36
N GLU A 190 -3.93 -21.98 12.16
CA GLU A 190 -5.12 -21.25 11.74
C GLU A 190 -4.79 -19.80 11.39
N ALA A 191 -4.03 -19.10 12.24
CA ALA A 191 -3.54 -17.75 11.96
C ALA A 191 -2.64 -17.71 10.70
N GLN A 192 -1.77 -18.71 10.49
CA GLN A 192 -1.00 -18.82 9.25
C GLN A 192 -1.89 -19.03 8.02
N ASN A 193 -2.90 -19.90 8.11
CA ASN A 193 -3.85 -20.12 7.02
C ASN A 193 -4.65 -18.85 6.69
N CYS A 194 -5.19 -18.16 7.71
CA CYS A 194 -5.86 -16.87 7.56
C CYS A 194 -4.96 -15.85 6.84
N ASN A 195 -3.72 -15.67 7.30
CA ASN A 195 -2.73 -14.81 6.62
C ASN A 195 -2.53 -15.19 5.14
N THR A 196 -2.58 -16.48 4.76
CA THR A 196 -2.47 -16.87 3.34
C THR A 196 -3.74 -16.61 2.53
N GLU A 197 -4.94 -16.72 3.11
CA GLU A 197 -6.18 -16.35 2.41
C GLU A 197 -6.33 -14.84 2.31
N GLU A 198 -5.99 -14.09 3.35
CA GLU A 198 -5.94 -12.63 3.35
C GLU A 198 -4.90 -12.09 2.36
N ALA A 199 -3.69 -12.70 2.29
CA ALA A 199 -2.72 -12.36 1.24
C ALA A 199 -3.24 -12.67 -0.18
N LYS A 200 -4.03 -13.73 -0.38
CA LYS A 200 -4.70 -14.00 -1.66
C LYS A 200 -5.80 -12.97 -1.95
N THR A 201 -6.60 -12.54 -0.98
CA THR A 201 -7.64 -11.52 -1.20
C THR A 201 -7.02 -10.15 -1.48
N LEU A 202 -5.99 -9.73 -0.73
CA LEU A 202 -5.20 -8.53 -1.00
C LEU A 202 -4.64 -8.55 -2.42
N ARG A 203 -3.91 -9.61 -2.80
CA ARG A 203 -3.37 -9.74 -4.16
C ARG A 203 -4.45 -9.76 -5.24
N ASN A 204 -5.63 -10.30 -4.96
CA ASN A 204 -6.77 -10.25 -5.88
C ASN A 204 -7.42 -8.86 -5.96
N LEU A 205 -7.39 -8.06 -4.90
CA LEU A 205 -7.84 -6.67 -4.88
C LEU A 205 -6.84 -5.76 -5.61
N GLU A 206 -5.54 -5.92 -5.37
CA GLU A 206 -4.46 -5.26 -6.12
C GLU A 206 -4.59 -5.53 -7.63
N ASN A 207 -4.67 -6.80 -8.03
CA ASN A 207 -4.88 -7.20 -9.43
C ASN A 207 -6.18 -6.64 -10.04
N ARG A 208 -7.22 -6.34 -9.24
CA ARG A 208 -8.47 -5.72 -9.71
C ARG A 208 -8.33 -4.20 -9.83
N LEU A 209 -7.63 -3.57 -8.88
CA LEU A 209 -7.37 -2.14 -8.84
C LEU A 209 -6.43 -1.72 -9.97
N GLU A 210 -5.38 -2.49 -10.23
CA GLU A 210 -4.47 -2.27 -11.36
C GLU A 210 -5.20 -2.43 -12.71
N LYS A 211 -6.05 -3.46 -12.86
CA LYS A 211 -6.94 -3.61 -14.02
C LYS A 211 -7.99 -2.50 -14.15
N ALA A 212 -8.34 -1.81 -13.08
CA ALA A 212 -9.22 -0.65 -13.12
C ALA A 212 -8.45 0.61 -13.54
N ARG A 213 -7.20 0.79 -13.06
CA ARG A 213 -6.29 1.86 -13.50
C ARG A 213 -5.96 1.77 -14.99
N MET A 214 -5.49 0.61 -15.46
CA MET A 214 -5.21 0.39 -16.89
C MET A 214 -6.42 0.74 -17.77
N LYS A 215 -7.64 0.37 -17.36
CA LYS A 215 -8.87 0.72 -18.09
C LYS A 215 -9.23 2.20 -18.02
N ALA A 216 -8.92 2.89 -16.94
CA ALA A 216 -9.10 4.33 -16.82
C ALA A 216 -8.10 5.06 -17.73
N GLU A 217 -6.82 4.66 -17.71
CA GLU A 217 -5.77 5.19 -18.58
C GLU A 217 -6.05 4.93 -20.07
N GLU A 218 -6.54 3.73 -20.42
CA GLU A 218 -7.05 3.41 -21.76
C GLU A 218 -8.24 4.28 -22.17
N ALA A 219 -9.20 4.51 -21.25
CA ALA A 219 -10.36 5.37 -21.51
C ALA A 219 -9.98 6.86 -21.64
N GLU A 220 -9.04 7.35 -20.84
CA GLU A 220 -8.44 8.68 -20.97
C GLU A 220 -7.69 8.82 -22.29
N HIS A 221 -6.91 7.83 -22.70
CA HIS A 221 -6.24 7.84 -24.01
C HIS A 221 -7.26 7.90 -25.16
N ILE A 222 -8.28 7.03 -25.13
CA ILE A 222 -9.34 6.97 -26.15
C ILE A 222 -10.14 8.29 -26.20
N THR A 223 -10.52 8.85 -25.05
CA THR A 223 -11.26 10.13 -25.01
C THR A 223 -10.39 11.31 -25.46
N ASN A 224 -9.10 11.35 -25.12
CA ASN A 224 -8.17 12.33 -25.66
C ASN A 224 -8.05 12.25 -27.19
N VAL A 225 -7.99 11.04 -27.78
CA VAL A 225 -8.00 10.86 -29.24
C VAL A 225 -9.32 11.34 -29.85
N TYR A 226 -10.47 11.06 -29.24
CA TYR A 226 -11.76 11.59 -29.71
C TYR A 226 -11.87 13.11 -29.58
N LEU A 227 -11.27 13.73 -28.55
CA LEU A 227 -11.21 15.19 -28.40
C LEU A 227 -10.31 15.83 -29.46
N GLN A 228 -9.16 15.22 -29.77
CA GLN A 228 -8.28 15.66 -30.86
C GLN A 228 -8.96 15.54 -32.24
N LEU A 229 -9.61 14.40 -32.52
CA LEU A 229 -10.39 14.21 -33.75
C LEU A 229 -11.55 15.20 -33.85
N LYS A 230 -12.25 15.48 -32.75
CA LYS A 230 -13.29 16.52 -32.70
C LYS A 230 -12.71 17.89 -33.01
N ALA A 231 -11.58 18.27 -32.41
CA ALA A 231 -10.94 19.57 -32.66
C ALA A 231 -10.53 19.71 -34.14
N TYR A 232 -9.91 18.67 -34.71
CA TYR A 232 -9.57 18.63 -36.14
C TYR A 232 -10.81 18.78 -37.03
N LEU A 233 -11.90 18.04 -36.76
CA LEU A 233 -13.14 18.14 -37.54
C LEU A 233 -13.83 19.51 -37.39
N GLN A 234 -13.68 20.18 -36.25
CA GLN A 234 -14.17 21.55 -36.06
C GLN A 234 -13.34 22.55 -36.87
N GLU A 235 -12.01 22.44 -36.84
CA GLU A 235 -11.10 23.25 -37.67
C GLU A 235 -11.35 23.02 -39.17
N GLU A 236 -11.49 21.77 -39.59
CA GLU A 236 -11.80 21.39 -40.97
C GLU A 236 -13.17 21.94 -41.41
N SER A 237 -14.20 21.91 -40.56
CA SER A 237 -15.51 22.51 -40.88
C SER A 237 -15.43 24.03 -41.15
N LEU A 238 -14.65 24.77 -40.34
CA LEU A 238 -14.45 26.21 -40.54
C LEU A 238 -13.63 26.51 -41.80
N ASN A 239 -12.68 25.64 -42.13
CA ASN A 239 -11.87 25.77 -43.35
C ASN A 239 -12.62 25.37 -44.63
N LEU A 240 -13.64 24.50 -44.54
CA LEU A 240 -14.51 24.15 -45.66
C LEU A 240 -15.37 25.33 -46.11
N ASP A 241 -15.98 26.07 -45.17
CA ASP A 241 -16.79 27.25 -45.49
C ASP A 241 -15.96 28.33 -46.22
N ASN A 242 -14.78 28.69 -45.68
CA ASN A 242 -13.84 29.61 -46.33
C ASN A 242 -13.42 29.14 -47.74
N ARG A 243 -13.34 27.82 -47.96
CA ARG A 243 -13.03 27.25 -49.27
C ARG A 243 -14.22 27.31 -50.23
N LEU A 244 -15.45 27.10 -49.75
CA LEU A 244 -16.67 27.30 -50.53
C LEU A 244 -16.77 28.77 -50.99
N ASP A 245 -16.65 29.73 -50.07
CA ASP A 245 -16.63 31.17 -50.38
C ASP A 245 -15.60 31.51 -51.48
N SER A 246 -14.39 30.95 -51.40
CA SER A 246 -13.34 31.17 -52.40
C SER A 246 -13.71 30.64 -53.80
N MET A 247 -14.36 29.47 -53.87
CA MET A 247 -14.80 28.86 -55.13
C MET A 247 -16.04 29.57 -55.69
N GLU A 248 -16.96 30.03 -54.83
CA GLU A 248 -18.10 30.86 -55.26
C GLU A 248 -17.63 32.21 -55.81
N ALA A 249 -16.63 32.84 -55.19
CA ALA A 249 -16.00 34.06 -55.71
C ALA A 249 -15.25 33.85 -57.04
N GLU A 250 -14.73 32.64 -57.31
CA GLU A 250 -14.19 32.27 -58.64
C GLU A 250 -15.30 32.04 -59.67
N VAL A 251 -16.40 31.39 -59.28
CA VAL A 251 -17.58 31.18 -60.14
C VAL A 251 -18.29 32.51 -60.47
N VAL A 252 -18.32 33.49 -59.55
CA VAL A 252 -18.87 34.82 -59.84
C VAL A 252 -17.95 35.61 -60.78
N ARG A 253 -16.64 35.63 -60.54
CA ARG A 253 -15.67 36.31 -61.43
C ARG A 253 -15.70 35.74 -62.85
N THR A 254 -15.64 34.41 -63.00
CA THR A 254 -15.67 33.77 -64.32
C THR A 254 -17.01 33.95 -65.05
N LYS A 255 -18.14 34.13 -64.35
CA LYS A 255 -19.41 34.55 -64.97
C LYS A 255 -19.33 35.98 -65.49
N GLN A 256 -18.79 36.91 -64.70
CA GLN A 256 -18.61 38.31 -65.11
C GLN A 256 -17.68 38.42 -66.33
N GLU A 257 -16.56 37.70 -66.33
CA GLU A 257 -15.64 37.59 -67.48
C GLU A 257 -16.34 37.06 -68.75
N VAL A 258 -17.23 36.07 -68.61
CA VAL A 258 -18.04 35.53 -69.73
C VAL A 258 -19.10 36.53 -70.22
N GLU A 259 -19.72 37.30 -69.33
CA GLU A 259 -20.66 38.36 -69.67
C GLU A 259 -19.95 39.52 -70.42
N GLU A 260 -18.80 39.97 -69.93
CA GLU A 260 -17.94 40.97 -70.59
C GLU A 260 -17.48 40.50 -71.98
N LEU A 261 -16.98 39.26 -72.09
CA LEU A 261 -16.60 38.66 -73.38
C LEU A 261 -17.81 38.53 -74.33
N HIS A 262 -19.02 38.34 -73.80
CA HIS A 262 -20.22 38.32 -74.64
C HIS A 262 -20.57 39.71 -75.19
N VAL A 263 -20.43 40.78 -74.39
CA VAL A 263 -20.60 42.17 -74.85
C VAL A 263 -19.56 42.49 -75.94
N VAL A 264 -18.27 42.20 -75.72
CA VAL A 264 -17.20 42.44 -76.71
C VAL A 264 -17.46 41.66 -78.01
N ASN A 265 -18.01 40.44 -77.94
CA ASN A 265 -18.40 39.66 -79.11
C ASN A 265 -19.60 40.30 -79.85
N GLN A 266 -20.61 40.78 -79.13
CA GLN A 266 -21.72 41.54 -79.73
C GLN A 266 -21.23 42.82 -80.43
N GLU A 267 -20.31 43.57 -79.81
CA GLU A 267 -19.68 44.75 -80.42
C GLU A 267 -18.89 44.39 -81.69
N ALA A 268 -18.11 43.29 -81.66
CA ALA A 268 -17.37 42.81 -82.83
C ALA A 268 -18.30 42.36 -83.98
N LEU A 269 -19.43 41.72 -83.68
CA LEU A 269 -20.46 41.35 -84.65
C LEU A 269 -21.13 42.60 -85.25
N ASN A 270 -21.49 43.57 -84.41
CA ASN A 270 -22.06 44.85 -84.85
C ASN A 270 -21.07 45.62 -85.75
N ALA A 271 -19.79 45.70 -85.37
CA ALA A 271 -18.75 46.35 -86.16
C ALA A 271 -18.53 45.66 -87.52
N ARG A 272 -18.52 44.31 -87.54
CA ARG A 272 -18.45 43.51 -88.78
C ARG A 272 -19.62 43.82 -89.70
N ASP A 273 -20.84 43.88 -89.17
CA ASP A 273 -22.03 44.06 -89.99
C ASP A 273 -22.21 45.52 -90.45
N ILE A 274 -21.78 46.50 -89.65
CA ILE A 274 -21.60 47.90 -90.10
C ILE A 274 -20.60 47.96 -91.26
N ALA A 275 -19.41 47.35 -91.14
CA ALA A 275 -18.40 47.35 -92.18
C ALA A 275 -18.89 46.65 -93.47
N LYS A 276 -19.63 45.55 -93.32
CA LYS A 276 -20.27 44.83 -94.44
C LYS A 276 -21.31 45.69 -95.15
N ASN A 277 -22.18 46.39 -94.41
CA ASN A 277 -23.19 47.28 -94.98
C ASN A 277 -22.56 48.49 -95.68
N GLN A 278 -21.48 49.06 -95.12
CA GLN A 278 -20.68 50.11 -95.77
C GLN A 278 -20.04 49.61 -97.06
N LEU A 279 -19.45 48.41 -97.06
CA LEU A 279 -18.87 47.79 -98.25
C LEU A 279 -19.93 47.56 -99.34
N GLN A 280 -21.10 47.01 -99.01
CA GLN A 280 -22.20 46.83 -99.96
C GLN A 280 -22.69 48.17 -100.54
N TYR A 281 -22.83 49.21 -99.72
CA TYR A 281 -23.19 50.54 -100.20
C TYR A 281 -22.14 51.11 -101.18
N LEU A 282 -20.85 50.91 -100.90
CA LEU A 282 -19.75 51.32 -101.78
C LEU A 282 -19.69 50.51 -103.08
N GLU A 283 -19.92 49.20 -103.03
CA GLU A 283 -20.05 48.36 -104.22
C GLU A 283 -21.22 48.84 -105.11
N GLU A 284 -22.37 49.14 -104.51
CA GLU A 284 -23.48 49.72 -105.24
C GLU A 284 -23.17 51.10 -105.83
N THR A 285 -22.50 52.01 -105.11
CA THR A 285 -22.15 53.33 -105.67
C THR A 285 -21.21 53.17 -106.84
N VAL A 286 -20.19 52.30 -106.74
CA VAL A 286 -19.27 51.98 -107.85
C VAL A 286 -20.01 51.36 -109.04
N ILE A 287 -20.97 50.45 -108.81
CA ILE A 287 -21.81 49.87 -109.88
C ILE A 287 -22.74 50.92 -110.52
N ARG A 288 -23.34 51.81 -109.72
CA ARG A 288 -24.20 52.91 -110.20
C ARG A 288 -23.41 53.92 -111.02
N GLU A 289 -22.24 54.34 -110.52
CA GLU A 289 -21.32 55.22 -111.22
C GLU A 289 -20.81 54.58 -112.52
N ARG A 290 -20.35 53.32 -112.47
CA ARG A 290 -19.92 52.58 -113.67
C ARG A 290 -21.01 52.55 -114.73
N LYS A 291 -22.25 52.21 -114.37
CA LYS A 291 -23.40 52.25 -115.29
C LYS A 291 -23.67 53.65 -115.85
N SER A 292 -23.48 54.72 -115.05
CA SER A 292 -23.63 56.10 -115.53
C SER A 292 -22.52 56.52 -116.51
N ARG A 293 -21.26 56.12 -116.23
CA ARG A 293 -20.09 56.35 -117.09
C ARG A 293 -20.22 55.56 -118.39
N GLU A 294 -20.67 54.31 -118.35
CA GLU A 294 -20.94 53.48 -119.53
C GLU A 294 -22.05 54.07 -120.42
N ARG A 295 -23.13 54.62 -119.84
CA ARG A 295 -24.15 55.38 -120.60
C ARG A 295 -23.54 56.62 -121.26
N PHE A 296 -22.82 57.45 -120.51
CA PHE A 296 -22.19 58.66 -121.03
C PHE A 296 -21.21 58.36 -122.18
N ILE A 297 -20.38 57.32 -122.03
CA ILE A 297 -19.48 56.83 -123.08
C ILE A 297 -20.28 56.32 -124.30
N SER A 298 -21.39 55.61 -124.11
CA SER A 298 -22.27 55.18 -125.20
C SER A 298 -22.85 56.38 -125.96
N ASP A 299 -23.34 57.41 -125.26
CA ASP A 299 -23.89 58.60 -125.91
C ASP A 299 -22.81 59.48 -126.55
N CYS A 300 -21.59 59.51 -126.02
CA CYS A 300 -20.44 60.12 -126.69
C CYS A 300 -20.05 59.36 -127.97
N LYS A 301 -20.10 58.02 -127.96
CA LYS A 301 -19.90 57.21 -129.18
C LYS A 301 -20.98 57.47 -130.23
N LYS A 302 -22.27 57.46 -129.85
CA LYS A 302 -23.38 57.82 -130.75
C LYS A 302 -23.18 59.21 -131.38
N ARG A 303 -22.87 60.24 -130.58
CA ARG A 303 -22.62 61.60 -131.09
C ARG A 303 -21.38 61.67 -131.99
N ALA A 304 -20.36 60.83 -131.76
CA ALA A 304 -19.19 60.73 -132.62
C ALA A 304 -19.51 59.99 -133.94
N GLU A 305 -20.34 58.94 -133.91
CA GLU A 305 -20.85 58.22 -135.08
C GLU A 305 -21.82 59.08 -135.91
N GLU A 306 -22.70 59.83 -135.27
CA GLU A 306 -23.56 60.86 -135.88
C GLU A 306 -22.71 61.95 -136.55
N LYS A 307 -21.69 62.48 -135.86
CA LYS A 307 -20.74 63.43 -136.45
C LYS A 307 -19.90 62.81 -137.57
N LYS A 308 -19.54 61.53 -137.50
CA LYS A 308 -18.87 60.82 -138.60
C LYS A 308 -19.80 60.68 -139.80
N LEU A 309 -21.06 60.32 -139.60
CA LEU A 309 -22.07 60.24 -140.67
C LEU A 309 -22.41 61.62 -141.25
N GLN A 310 -22.40 62.69 -140.44
CA GLN A 310 -22.52 64.07 -140.91
C GLN A 310 -21.27 64.49 -141.69
N ASN A 311 -20.06 64.23 -141.18
CA ASN A 311 -18.82 64.52 -141.89
C ASN A 311 -18.73 63.74 -143.20
N GLU A 312 -19.07 62.46 -143.25
CA GLU A 312 -19.13 61.71 -144.52
C GLU A 312 -20.22 62.27 -145.47
N ARG A 313 -21.35 62.78 -144.95
CA ARG A 313 -22.37 63.48 -145.77
C ARG A 313 -21.92 64.86 -146.24
N MET A 314 -21.03 65.52 -145.50
CA MET A 314 -20.42 66.79 -145.88
C MET A 314 -19.24 66.58 -146.82
N GLU A 315 -18.39 65.59 -146.60
CA GLU A 315 -17.30 65.14 -147.47
C GLU A 315 -17.84 64.73 -148.86
N ARG A 316 -18.96 64.00 -148.90
CA ARG A 316 -19.75 63.72 -150.13
C ARG A 316 -20.41 64.96 -150.79
N LYS A 317 -20.22 66.16 -150.23
CA LYS A 317 -20.62 67.47 -150.81
C LYS A 317 -19.45 68.46 -150.98
N GLN A 318 -18.42 68.34 -150.16
CA GLN A 318 -17.27 69.22 -150.01
C GLN A 318 -16.14 68.82 -150.96
N THR A 319 -16.08 67.53 -151.33
CA THR A 319 -15.35 67.05 -152.53
C THR A 319 -15.79 67.68 -153.86
N GLN A 320 -16.80 68.57 -153.87
CA GLN A 320 -17.22 69.34 -155.04
C GLN A 320 -17.04 70.86 -154.93
N ARG A 321 -16.70 71.43 -153.76
CA ARG A 321 -16.45 72.89 -153.58
C ARG A 321 -15.51 73.22 -152.42
N GLU A 322 -14.23 73.41 -152.71
CA GLU A 322 -13.30 74.20 -151.89
C GLU A 322 -12.47 75.15 -152.76
N HIS A 323 -12.91 76.41 -152.84
CA HIS A 323 -12.12 77.53 -153.38
C HIS A 323 -12.83 78.86 -153.03
N ILE A 324 -12.17 79.79 -152.32
CA ILE A 324 -12.57 81.22 -152.11
C ILE A 324 -13.88 81.40 -151.25
N LEU A 325 -14.15 82.41 -150.41
CA LEU A 325 -13.43 83.39 -149.53
C LEU A 325 -14.57 84.09 -148.66
N LEU A 326 -14.49 85.10 -147.78
CA LEU A 326 -13.51 86.11 -147.28
C LEU A 326 -13.94 86.59 -145.85
N GLN A 327 -13.45 87.76 -145.40
CA GLN A 327 -13.70 88.57 -144.18
C GLN A 327 -15.20 88.85 -143.85
N SER A 328 -15.60 89.20 -142.62
CA SER A 328 -15.28 90.44 -141.84
C SER A 328 -15.71 90.27 -140.34
N ASP A 329 -15.10 90.88 -139.31
CA ASP A 329 -14.88 92.32 -138.97
C ASP A 329 -16.19 93.10 -138.70
N ASP A 330 -16.37 93.92 -137.65
CA ASP A 330 -15.59 94.22 -136.41
C ASP A 330 -16.50 95.02 -135.41
N THR A 331 -15.93 95.53 -134.30
CA THR A 331 -16.29 96.71 -133.48
C THR A 331 -16.82 96.54 -132.03
N LEU A 332 -16.01 97.08 -131.08
CA LEU A 332 -16.30 98.13 -130.04
C LEU A 332 -17.57 98.02 -129.15
N GLN A 333 -17.64 98.50 -127.89
CA GLN A 333 -16.72 99.03 -126.84
C GLN A 333 -17.61 99.19 -125.56
N ASP A 334 -17.16 99.06 -124.29
CA ASP A 334 -16.63 100.13 -123.40
C ASP A 334 -16.47 99.65 -121.92
N HIS A 335 -16.11 100.57 -121.00
CA HIS A 335 -16.16 100.54 -119.51
C HIS A 335 -14.82 100.56 -118.73
N LEU A 336 -14.11 101.68 -118.82
CA LEU A 336 -12.95 102.00 -117.97
C LEU A 336 -13.34 102.52 -116.56
N ARG A 337 -13.73 101.61 -115.65
CA ARG A 337 -13.59 101.82 -114.18
C ARG A 337 -13.21 100.59 -113.35
N ALA A 338 -13.46 99.37 -113.84
CA ALA A 338 -13.14 98.15 -113.07
C ALA A 338 -11.63 97.85 -112.95
N LYS A 339 -10.81 98.33 -113.91
CA LYS A 339 -9.39 97.93 -114.02
C LYS A 339 -8.53 98.27 -112.79
N ASP A 340 -8.75 99.39 -112.11
CA ASP A 340 -7.91 99.78 -110.96
C ASP A 340 -8.15 98.88 -109.74
N GLU A 341 -9.40 98.51 -109.45
CA GLU A 341 -9.66 97.53 -108.40
C GLU A 341 -9.16 96.14 -108.80
N GLU A 342 -9.31 95.75 -110.08
CA GLU A 342 -8.88 94.43 -110.53
C GLU A 342 -7.35 94.31 -110.57
N LEU A 343 -6.63 95.37 -110.93
CA LEU A 343 -5.18 95.46 -110.81
C LEU A 343 -4.74 95.37 -109.34
N ARG A 344 -5.44 96.02 -108.41
CA ARG A 344 -5.17 95.87 -106.96
C ARG A 344 -5.46 94.46 -106.47
N ARG A 345 -6.56 93.81 -106.91
CA ARG A 345 -6.87 92.41 -106.59
C ARG A 345 -5.81 91.46 -107.13
N ARG A 346 -5.39 91.63 -108.39
CA ARG A 346 -4.31 90.86 -109.04
C ARG A 346 -2.95 91.08 -108.36
N TRP A 347 -2.61 92.30 -107.97
CA TRP A 347 -1.38 92.61 -107.23
C TRP A 347 -1.37 91.98 -105.82
N ASN A 348 -2.47 92.11 -105.07
CA ASN A 348 -2.60 91.48 -103.75
C ASN A 348 -2.55 89.94 -103.86
N MET A 349 -3.15 89.36 -104.90
CA MET A 349 -3.08 87.94 -105.19
C MET A 349 -1.64 87.49 -105.48
N TYR A 350 -0.92 88.22 -106.35
CA TYR A 350 0.49 87.97 -106.66
C TYR A 350 1.41 88.12 -105.44
N GLN A 351 1.20 89.13 -104.60
CA GLN A 351 1.94 89.28 -103.33
C GLN A 351 1.68 88.09 -102.39
N MET A 352 0.42 87.67 -102.26
CA MET A 352 0.04 86.56 -101.38
C MET A 352 0.57 85.22 -101.91
N GLU A 353 0.52 84.99 -103.22
CA GLU A 353 1.13 83.83 -103.89
C GLU A 353 2.65 83.81 -103.71
N THR A 354 3.33 84.97 -103.80
CA THR A 354 4.77 85.11 -103.53
C THR A 354 5.12 84.80 -102.06
N ILE A 355 4.25 85.18 -101.11
CA ILE A 355 4.43 84.87 -99.68
C ILE A 355 4.20 83.36 -99.45
N PHE A 356 3.11 82.79 -99.95
CA PHE A 356 2.83 81.36 -99.84
C PHE A 356 3.86 80.49 -100.55
N GLY A 357 4.46 80.94 -101.66
CA GLY A 357 5.60 80.30 -102.30
C GLY A 357 6.80 80.18 -101.35
N LYS A 358 7.23 81.29 -100.73
CA LYS A 358 8.32 81.28 -99.75
C LYS A 358 8.05 80.36 -98.56
N VAL A 359 6.81 80.32 -98.06
CA VAL A 359 6.42 79.42 -96.96
C VAL A 359 6.40 77.95 -97.42
N LYS A 360 5.89 77.67 -98.63
CA LYS A 360 5.87 76.35 -99.27
C LYS A 360 7.28 75.79 -99.45
N ASP A 361 8.20 76.61 -99.93
CA ASP A 361 9.61 76.24 -100.13
C ASP A 361 10.29 75.97 -98.79
N ALA A 362 10.10 76.86 -97.80
CA ALA A 362 10.65 76.70 -96.45
C ALA A 362 10.08 75.49 -95.68
N THR A 363 8.90 74.99 -96.06
CA THR A 363 8.26 73.80 -95.45
C THR A 363 8.36 72.52 -96.29
N GLY A 364 9.02 72.58 -97.46
CA GLY A 364 9.25 71.42 -98.33
C GLY A 364 7.94 70.73 -98.76
N VAL A 365 7.02 71.49 -99.34
CA VAL A 365 5.69 70.98 -99.73
C VAL A 365 5.44 71.18 -101.23
N ALA A 366 4.87 70.18 -101.91
CA ALA A 366 4.56 70.28 -103.33
C ALA A 366 3.45 71.30 -103.66
N GLU A 367 2.57 71.59 -102.69
CA GLU A 367 1.34 72.38 -102.87
C GLU A 367 1.04 73.25 -101.63
N THR A 368 0.51 74.46 -101.84
CA THR A 368 0.22 75.43 -100.78
C THR A 368 -0.85 74.98 -99.78
N HIS A 369 -1.93 74.31 -100.22
CA HIS A 369 -2.95 73.78 -99.30
C HIS A 369 -2.36 72.70 -98.35
N SER A 370 -1.43 71.89 -98.86
CA SER A 370 -0.77 70.84 -98.07
C SER A 370 0.12 71.40 -96.95
N VAL A 371 0.59 72.66 -97.04
CA VAL A 371 1.26 73.39 -95.95
C VAL A 371 0.30 73.57 -94.77
N VAL A 372 -0.91 74.09 -95.04
CA VAL A 372 -1.94 74.36 -94.02
C VAL A 372 -2.35 73.08 -93.28
N ARG A 373 -2.50 71.97 -94.01
CA ARG A 373 -2.85 70.66 -93.40
C ARG A 373 -1.77 70.16 -92.44
N ARG A 374 -0.48 70.36 -92.76
CA ARG A 374 0.62 70.01 -91.83
C ARG A 374 0.62 70.89 -90.58
N PHE A 375 0.41 72.20 -90.71
CA PHE A 375 0.35 73.09 -89.54
C PHE A 375 -0.82 72.77 -88.59
N VAL A 376 -1.99 72.43 -89.13
CA VAL A 376 -3.13 71.98 -88.31
C VAL A 376 -2.78 70.67 -87.58
N ALA A 377 -2.34 69.64 -88.30
CA ALA A 377 -1.97 68.36 -87.68
C ALA A 377 -0.80 68.47 -86.69
N GLN A 378 0.13 69.42 -86.89
CA GLN A 378 1.21 69.72 -85.96
C GLN A 378 0.68 70.44 -84.69
N GLY A 379 -0.35 71.29 -84.82
CA GLY A 379 -1.07 71.84 -83.69
C GLY A 379 -1.83 70.77 -82.90
N ASP A 380 -2.57 69.90 -83.59
CA ASP A 380 -3.32 68.80 -82.99
C ASP A 380 -2.39 67.86 -82.20
N THR A 381 -1.30 67.40 -82.83
CA THR A 381 -0.29 66.55 -82.16
C THR A 381 0.45 67.26 -81.03
N PHE A 382 0.71 68.58 -81.13
CA PHE A 382 1.26 69.36 -80.03
C PHE A 382 0.31 69.40 -78.82
N THR A 383 -0.98 69.68 -79.05
CA THR A 383 -1.97 69.71 -77.95
C THR A 383 -2.17 68.33 -77.32
N GLN A 384 -2.14 67.25 -78.11
CA GLN A 384 -2.18 65.88 -77.60
C GLN A 384 -0.94 65.54 -76.74
N LEU A 385 0.26 65.95 -77.17
CA LEU A 385 1.49 65.75 -76.39
C LEU A 385 1.52 66.60 -75.11
N GLU A 386 0.99 67.82 -75.13
CA GLU A 386 0.88 68.67 -73.93
C GLU A 386 -0.18 68.14 -72.94
N ALA A 387 -1.30 67.57 -73.43
CA ALA A 387 -2.26 66.85 -72.61
C ALA A 387 -1.64 65.61 -71.95
N LEU A 388 -0.99 64.73 -72.72
CA LEU A 388 -0.30 63.54 -72.19
C LEU A 388 0.81 63.91 -71.20
N LYS A 389 1.54 65.01 -71.42
CA LYS A 389 2.53 65.56 -70.48
C LYS A 389 1.87 66.02 -69.18
N SER A 390 0.73 66.72 -69.25
CA SER A 390 -0.05 67.15 -68.08
C SER A 390 -0.56 65.96 -67.27
N GLU A 391 -1.14 64.94 -67.93
CA GLU A 391 -1.61 63.72 -67.30
C GLU A 391 -0.48 62.94 -66.61
N ASN A 392 0.64 62.73 -67.30
CA ASN A 392 1.82 62.07 -66.72
C ASN A 392 2.42 62.87 -65.55
N GLN A 393 2.35 64.20 -65.59
CA GLN A 393 2.81 65.04 -64.49
C GLN A 393 1.86 64.95 -63.28
N GLN A 394 0.55 64.83 -63.50
CA GLN A 394 -0.46 64.60 -62.45
C GLN A 394 -0.35 63.20 -61.82
N THR A 395 -0.22 62.13 -62.61
CA THR A 395 -0.03 60.77 -62.07
C THR A 395 1.28 60.66 -61.29
N LEU A 396 2.35 61.29 -61.76
CA LEU A 396 3.63 61.37 -61.07
C LEU A 396 3.58 62.19 -59.77
N THR A 397 2.68 63.17 -59.62
CA THR A 397 2.40 63.80 -58.31
C THR A 397 1.63 62.86 -57.37
N ARG A 398 0.56 62.21 -57.85
CA ARG A 398 -0.26 61.26 -57.04
C ARG A 398 0.60 60.11 -56.51
N LEU A 399 1.39 59.46 -57.37
CA LEU A 399 2.30 58.37 -56.99
C LEU A 399 3.38 58.82 -55.99
N LYS A 400 3.82 60.10 -56.04
CA LYS A 400 4.74 60.68 -55.03
C LYS A 400 4.06 60.95 -53.69
N GLU A 401 2.76 61.23 -53.68
CA GLU A 401 1.97 61.45 -52.46
C GLU A 401 1.60 60.11 -51.80
N GLU A 402 1.12 59.15 -52.60
CA GLU A 402 0.88 57.76 -52.20
C GLU A 402 2.16 57.12 -51.63
N LYS A 403 3.31 57.25 -52.30
CA LYS A 403 4.58 56.77 -51.77
C LYS A 403 4.91 57.40 -50.40
N ARG A 404 4.77 58.72 -50.25
CA ARG A 404 5.00 59.40 -48.96
C ARG A 404 3.98 59.01 -47.89
N ARG A 405 2.78 58.56 -48.26
CA ARG A 405 1.76 58.05 -47.33
C ARG A 405 2.16 56.64 -46.85
N LEU A 406 2.39 55.72 -47.78
CA LEU A 406 2.80 54.35 -47.49
C LEU A 406 4.12 54.27 -46.70
N GLN A 407 5.06 55.20 -46.93
CA GLN A 407 6.27 55.30 -46.11
C GLN A 407 5.97 55.64 -44.65
N ARG A 408 5.06 56.59 -44.38
CA ARG A 408 4.63 56.91 -43.01
C ARG A 408 3.87 55.77 -42.36
N GLU A 409 2.91 55.17 -43.06
CA GLU A 409 2.17 54.01 -42.55
C GLU A 409 3.12 52.84 -42.20
N LEU A 410 4.20 52.64 -42.96
CA LEU A 410 5.24 51.63 -42.69
C LEU A 410 6.19 52.03 -41.54
N GLU A 411 6.46 53.31 -41.33
CA GLU A 411 7.21 53.82 -40.17
C GLU A 411 6.37 53.68 -38.89
N ASP A 412 5.12 54.11 -38.93
CA ASP A 412 4.14 53.97 -37.84
C ASP A 412 3.96 52.51 -37.43
N LEU A 413 3.79 51.59 -38.39
CA LEU A 413 3.66 50.14 -38.13
C LEU A 413 4.91 49.52 -37.49
N LYS A 414 6.12 49.95 -37.89
CA LYS A 414 7.37 49.47 -37.27
C LYS A 414 7.45 49.89 -35.81
N TYR A 415 7.34 51.19 -35.54
CA TYR A 415 7.54 51.72 -34.19
C TYR A 415 6.40 51.35 -33.24
N SER A 416 5.15 51.28 -33.72
CA SER A 416 4.01 50.78 -32.92
C SER A 416 4.10 49.27 -32.67
N GLY A 417 4.50 48.48 -33.66
CA GLY A 417 4.71 47.04 -33.50
C GLY A 417 5.78 46.70 -32.47
N GLU A 418 6.96 47.33 -32.58
CA GLU A 418 8.05 47.15 -31.60
C GLU A 418 7.64 47.60 -30.18
N ALA A 419 6.98 48.77 -30.06
CA ALA A 419 6.48 49.25 -28.76
C ALA A 419 5.42 48.32 -28.15
N MET A 420 4.50 47.80 -28.95
CA MET A 420 3.46 46.86 -28.51
C MET A 420 4.07 45.53 -28.05
N MET A 421 5.03 44.98 -28.79
CA MET A 421 5.74 43.74 -28.42
C MET A 421 6.54 43.92 -27.12
N VAL A 422 7.26 45.03 -26.95
CA VAL A 422 8.00 45.32 -25.71
C VAL A 422 7.03 45.52 -24.53
N SER A 423 5.88 46.15 -24.74
CA SER A 423 4.86 46.31 -23.68
C SER A 423 4.22 44.97 -23.29
N GLN A 424 3.93 44.09 -24.26
CA GLN A 424 3.42 42.75 -24.00
C GLN A 424 4.46 41.89 -23.27
N GLN A 425 5.73 41.96 -23.67
CA GLN A 425 6.80 41.19 -23.04
C GLN A 425 7.02 41.61 -21.57
N LYS A 426 6.95 42.92 -21.27
CA LYS A 426 6.96 43.43 -19.88
C LYS A 426 5.79 42.90 -19.06
N MET A 427 4.57 43.00 -19.58
CA MET A 427 3.36 42.49 -18.93
C MET A 427 3.45 40.97 -18.69
N GLN A 428 4.04 40.21 -19.62
CA GLN A 428 4.31 38.78 -19.42
C GLN A 428 5.35 38.52 -18.32
N THR A 429 6.44 39.30 -18.24
CA THR A 429 7.42 39.16 -17.15
C THR A 429 6.82 39.53 -15.78
N GLU A 430 6.06 40.62 -15.69
CA GLU A 430 5.36 41.04 -14.48
C GLU A 430 4.36 39.96 -14.01
N MET A 431 3.57 39.38 -14.92
CA MET A 431 2.66 38.27 -14.60
C MET A 431 3.41 37.00 -14.17
N GLN A 432 4.58 36.69 -14.76
CA GLN A 432 5.42 35.57 -14.32
C GLN A 432 6.05 35.81 -12.94
N GLU A 433 6.39 37.05 -12.58
CA GLU A 433 6.90 37.40 -11.26
C GLU A 433 5.80 37.40 -10.19
N ASN A 434 4.62 37.93 -10.51
CA ASN A 434 3.42 37.82 -9.67
C ASN A 434 3.06 36.34 -9.40
N LEU A 435 3.08 35.48 -10.43
CA LEU A 435 2.81 34.04 -10.26
C LEU A 435 3.87 33.36 -9.35
N LYS A 436 5.15 33.71 -9.48
CA LYS A 436 6.20 33.21 -8.58
C LYS A 436 6.01 33.66 -7.13
N THR A 437 5.63 34.92 -6.91
CA THR A 437 5.43 35.46 -5.55
C THR A 437 4.17 34.91 -4.88
N GLU A 438 3.07 34.70 -5.61
CA GLU A 438 1.91 33.97 -5.08
C GLU A 438 2.20 32.49 -4.86
N GLY A 439 2.99 31.84 -5.73
CA GLY A 439 3.48 30.48 -5.51
C GLY A 439 4.31 30.34 -4.23
N GLN A 440 5.16 31.33 -3.93
CA GLN A 440 5.91 31.41 -2.67
C GLN A 440 4.97 31.63 -1.47
N ARG A 441 4.01 32.56 -1.56
CA ARG A 441 3.01 32.80 -0.50
C ARG A 441 2.17 31.56 -0.19
N LEU A 442 1.76 30.80 -1.21
CA LEU A 442 1.03 29.54 -1.04
C LEU A 442 1.89 28.47 -0.38
N ALA A 443 3.16 28.35 -0.75
CA ALA A 443 4.10 27.46 -0.08
C ALA A 443 4.29 27.85 1.39
N ASP A 444 4.61 29.11 1.70
CA ASP A 444 4.77 29.62 3.07
C ASP A 444 3.52 29.40 3.93
N ALA A 445 2.31 29.57 3.35
CA ALA A 445 1.05 29.33 4.03
C ALA A 445 0.78 27.84 4.32
N GLN A 446 1.09 26.94 3.37
CA GLN A 446 1.04 25.49 3.59
C GLN A 446 2.05 25.06 4.68
N ASP A 447 3.25 25.62 4.62
CA ASP A 447 4.35 25.32 5.55
C ASP A 447 4.06 25.87 6.96
N GLN A 448 3.27 26.94 7.10
CA GLN A 448 2.70 27.41 8.38
C GLN A 448 1.54 26.53 8.86
N LEU A 449 0.67 26.07 7.95
CA LEU A 449 -0.43 25.15 8.27
C LEU A 449 0.10 23.80 8.78
N GLU A 450 1.12 23.22 8.15
CA GLU A 450 1.74 21.98 8.64
C GLU A 450 2.37 22.15 10.01
N ARG A 451 3.07 23.27 10.27
CA ARG A 451 3.65 23.56 11.59
C ARG A 451 2.58 23.69 12.68
N THR A 452 1.49 24.40 12.39
CA THR A 452 0.38 24.58 13.34
C THR A 452 -0.41 23.30 13.57
N LEU A 453 -0.64 22.47 12.55
CA LEU A 453 -1.24 21.14 12.70
C LEU A 453 -0.37 20.18 13.53
N ARG A 454 0.95 20.17 13.31
CA ARG A 454 1.89 19.38 14.13
C ARG A 454 1.91 19.85 15.59
N ALA A 455 1.85 21.16 15.83
CA ALA A 455 1.72 21.73 17.17
C ALA A 455 0.36 21.40 17.83
N MET A 456 -0.73 21.40 17.06
CA MET A 456 -2.07 21.03 17.54
C MET A 456 -2.15 19.54 17.91
N GLN A 457 -1.58 18.66 17.09
CA GLN A 457 -1.56 17.23 17.34
C GLN A 457 -0.69 16.88 18.57
N THR A 458 0.51 17.45 18.67
CA THR A 458 1.37 17.23 19.85
C THR A 458 0.79 17.85 21.12
N THR A 459 0.07 18.98 21.06
CA THR A 459 -0.64 19.51 22.23
C THR A 459 -1.85 18.66 22.62
N LYS A 460 -2.60 18.10 21.66
CA LYS A 460 -3.64 17.09 21.91
C LYS A 460 -3.07 15.87 22.64
N GLU A 461 -2.04 15.23 22.09
CA GLU A 461 -1.39 14.05 22.67
C GLU A 461 -0.89 14.31 24.10
N ASN A 462 -0.21 15.44 24.32
CA ASN A 462 0.27 15.83 25.65
C ASN A 462 -0.89 16.07 26.64
N LEU A 463 -2.00 16.65 26.20
CA LEU A 463 -3.18 16.86 27.05
C LEU A 463 -3.92 15.54 27.33
N GLU A 464 -3.99 14.60 26.39
CA GLU A 464 -4.57 13.26 26.61
C GLU A 464 -3.69 12.44 27.59
N HIS A 465 -2.37 12.51 27.45
CA HIS A 465 -1.42 11.93 28.40
C HIS A 465 -1.51 12.59 29.80
N LEU A 466 -1.78 13.89 29.89
CA LEU A 466 -1.92 14.57 31.19
C LEU A 466 -3.29 14.29 31.82
N ALA A 467 -4.38 14.30 31.05
CA ALA A 467 -5.72 13.95 31.49
C ALA A 467 -5.78 12.52 32.04
N SER A 468 -5.11 11.57 31.38
CA SER A 468 -5.05 10.17 31.82
C SER A 468 -4.27 9.99 33.13
N LYS A 469 -3.13 10.68 33.32
CA LYS A 469 -2.42 10.72 34.61
C LYS A 469 -3.29 11.32 35.73
N LEU A 470 -4.10 12.32 35.41
CA LEU A 470 -5.01 12.99 36.36
C LEU A 470 -6.36 12.26 36.53
N ASN A 471 -6.55 11.03 36.03
CA ASN A 471 -7.82 10.29 36.16
C ASN A 471 -8.20 9.94 37.61
N HIS A 472 -7.24 9.92 38.53
CA HIS A 472 -7.51 9.70 39.95
C HIS A 472 -8.06 10.96 40.66
N VAL A 473 -7.90 12.15 40.07
CA VAL A 473 -8.40 13.42 40.62
C VAL A 473 -9.85 13.62 40.18
N LYS A 474 -10.79 13.19 41.03
CA LYS A 474 -12.24 13.37 40.79
C LYS A 474 -12.65 14.82 41.01
N VAL A 475 -13.04 15.53 39.95
CA VAL A 475 -13.67 16.86 40.04
C VAL A 475 -15.19 16.67 40.10
N GLU A 476 -15.80 17.07 41.21
CA GLU A 476 -17.22 16.80 41.50
C GLU A 476 -18.15 17.98 41.18
N ASN A 477 -17.62 19.22 41.21
CA ASN A 477 -18.37 20.47 41.04
C ASN A 477 -17.89 21.30 39.82
N GLY A 478 -17.14 20.69 38.90
CA GLY A 478 -16.58 21.35 37.70
C GLY A 478 -17.50 21.27 36.48
N ARG A 479 -17.24 22.09 35.46
CA ARG A 479 -18.00 22.09 34.19
C ARG A 479 -17.90 20.75 33.46
N PHE A 480 -16.81 20.02 33.66
CA PHE A 480 -16.54 18.72 33.05
C PHE A 480 -16.78 17.52 33.99
N ALA A 481 -17.36 17.75 35.18
CA ALA A 481 -17.66 16.68 36.13
C ALA A 481 -18.58 15.61 35.50
N GLY A 482 -18.11 14.37 35.48
CA GLY A 482 -18.86 13.20 34.99
C GLY A 482 -19.11 13.15 33.48
N LYS A 483 -18.46 13.98 32.67
CA LYS A 483 -18.62 14.00 31.20
C LYS A 483 -17.42 13.33 30.52
N GLU A 484 -17.69 12.33 29.69
CA GLU A 484 -16.74 11.88 28.68
C GLU A 484 -16.75 12.88 27.51
N LEU A 485 -15.57 13.28 27.03
CA LEU A 485 -15.43 14.21 25.90
C LEU A 485 -15.41 13.43 24.59
N ASP A 486 -16.27 13.78 23.63
CA ASP A 486 -16.29 13.17 22.29
C ASP A 486 -15.01 13.55 21.51
N PRO A 487 -14.14 12.57 21.16
CA PRO A 487 -12.90 12.83 20.41
C PRO A 487 -13.09 13.44 19.02
N ASN A 488 -14.31 13.40 18.47
CA ASN A 488 -14.66 13.95 17.15
C ASN A 488 -15.29 15.35 17.21
N ALA A 489 -15.56 15.90 18.40
CA ALA A 489 -16.10 17.25 18.53
C ALA A 489 -15.04 18.30 18.13
N GLY A 490 -15.43 19.33 17.35
CA GLY A 490 -14.50 20.40 16.94
C GLY A 490 -13.85 21.13 18.12
N ASP A 491 -14.61 21.28 19.22
CA ASP A 491 -14.15 21.93 20.45
C ASP A 491 -13.36 20.99 21.39
N TYR A 492 -13.09 19.73 20.99
CA TYR A 492 -12.51 18.70 21.86
C TYR A 492 -11.21 19.15 22.54
N LEU A 493 -10.28 19.75 21.80
CA LEU A 493 -8.99 20.19 22.34
C LEU A 493 -9.14 21.29 23.41
N GLN A 494 -10.08 22.22 23.21
CA GLN A 494 -10.35 23.31 24.15
C GLN A 494 -11.08 22.80 25.40
N ASN A 495 -12.02 21.86 25.24
CA ASN A 495 -12.69 21.20 26.37
C ASN A 495 -11.73 20.29 27.16
N LEU A 496 -10.81 19.60 26.48
CA LEU A 496 -9.78 18.76 27.11
C LEU A 496 -8.79 19.61 27.92
N LEU A 497 -8.37 20.77 27.38
CA LEU A 497 -7.55 21.73 28.11
C LEU A 497 -8.25 22.22 29.38
N GLY A 498 -9.52 22.62 29.30
CA GLY A 498 -10.31 23.04 30.47
C GLY A 498 -10.55 21.92 31.49
N LEU A 499 -10.74 20.67 31.04
CA LEU A 499 -10.84 19.49 31.91
C LEU A 499 -9.52 19.21 32.65
N VAL A 500 -8.38 19.38 31.97
CA VAL A 500 -7.05 19.27 32.59
C VAL A 500 -6.82 20.41 33.58
N GLU A 501 -7.22 21.64 33.26
CA GLU A 501 -7.14 22.80 34.15
C GLU A 501 -7.96 22.61 35.42
N GLU A 502 -9.25 22.21 35.33
CA GLU A 502 -10.09 21.92 36.50
C GLU A 502 -9.48 20.82 37.39
N LYS A 503 -8.88 19.77 36.79
CA LYS A 503 -8.20 18.70 37.52
C LYS A 503 -6.89 19.18 38.19
N LEU A 504 -6.09 19.99 37.50
CA LEU A 504 -4.83 20.53 38.04
C LEU A 504 -5.09 21.49 39.20
N LEU A 505 -6.09 22.37 39.09
CA LEU A 505 -6.48 23.28 40.17
C LEU A 505 -7.00 22.52 41.40
N LYS A 506 -7.80 21.45 41.23
CA LYS A 506 -8.21 20.60 42.36
C LYS A 506 -7.02 19.84 42.97
N LEU A 507 -6.07 19.38 42.17
CA LEU A 507 -4.85 18.74 42.67
C LEU A 507 -3.98 19.74 43.45
N GLN A 508 -3.82 20.98 42.96
CA GLN A 508 -3.09 22.03 43.67
C GLN A 508 -3.72 22.32 45.05
N ALA A 509 -5.04 22.53 45.11
CA ALA A 509 -5.75 22.76 46.37
C ALA A 509 -5.68 21.56 47.35
N GLN A 510 -5.45 20.34 46.86
CA GLN A 510 -5.17 19.17 47.70
C GLN A 510 -3.71 19.12 48.19
N LEU A 511 -2.77 19.64 47.41
CA LEU A 511 -1.35 19.71 47.77
C LEU A 511 -1.04 20.90 48.68
N GLU A 512 -1.80 21.99 48.63
CA GLU A 512 -1.65 23.17 49.50
C GLU A 512 -1.79 22.86 51.00
N SER A 513 -2.42 21.75 51.38
CA SER A 513 -2.51 21.28 52.77
C SER A 513 -1.39 20.31 53.20
N HIS A 514 -0.36 20.11 52.37
CA HIS A 514 0.71 19.12 52.60
C HIS A 514 2.10 19.74 52.34
N ASP A 515 3.11 19.37 53.14
CA ASP A 515 4.50 19.74 52.84
C ASP A 515 5.02 18.89 51.67
N VAL A 516 4.91 19.42 50.45
CA VAL A 516 5.34 18.75 49.23
C VAL A 516 6.87 18.47 49.24
N PRO A 517 7.76 19.38 49.68
CA PRO A 517 9.18 19.07 49.88
C PRO A 517 9.46 17.87 50.80
N GLU A 518 8.77 17.75 51.93
CA GLU A 518 8.93 16.62 52.87
C GLU A 518 8.34 15.33 52.29
N MET A 519 7.15 15.39 51.68
CA MET A 519 6.55 14.26 50.99
C MET A 519 7.42 13.74 49.84
N LEU A 520 8.09 14.62 49.08
CA LEU A 520 9.02 14.23 48.02
C LEU A 520 10.30 13.57 48.57
N ARG A 521 10.77 13.97 49.76
CA ARG A 521 11.85 13.25 50.47
C ARG A 521 11.41 11.86 50.88
N HIS A 522 10.23 11.73 51.49
CA HIS A 522 9.67 10.43 51.87
C HIS A 522 9.35 9.51 50.67
N ILE A 523 9.02 10.06 49.51
CA ILE A 523 8.90 9.27 48.27
C ILE A 523 10.28 8.83 47.75
N ALA A 524 11.34 9.60 47.98
CA ALA A 524 12.72 9.24 47.63
C ALA A 524 13.40 8.28 48.63
N ASP A 525 12.89 8.17 49.86
CA ASP A 525 13.39 7.25 50.88
C ASP A 525 13.27 5.78 50.43
N ARG A 526 14.36 5.02 50.57
CA ARG A 526 14.42 3.60 50.13
C ARG A 526 13.37 2.72 50.79
N GLU A 527 12.96 3.05 52.01
CA GLU A 527 11.94 2.31 52.76
C GLU A 527 10.54 2.44 52.14
N PHE A 528 10.23 3.58 51.51
CA PHE A 528 8.98 3.78 50.78
C PHE A 528 8.94 2.92 49.52
N TYR A 529 10.02 2.87 48.74
CA TYR A 529 10.14 1.98 47.58
C TYR A 529 10.04 0.50 47.98
N ALA A 530 10.70 0.06 49.05
CA ALA A 530 10.59 -1.31 49.56
C ALA A 530 9.15 -1.63 50.03
N THR A 531 8.47 -0.66 50.64
CA THR A 531 7.06 -0.80 51.08
C THR A 531 6.08 -0.84 49.89
N LEU A 532 6.41 -0.20 48.76
CA LEU A 532 5.68 -0.33 47.50
C LEU A 532 5.96 -1.68 46.81
N GLU A 533 7.20 -2.17 46.86
CA GLU A 533 7.58 -3.49 46.33
C GLU A 533 6.84 -4.62 47.01
N GLY A 534 6.73 -4.59 48.33
CA GLY A 534 5.92 -5.56 49.09
C GLY A 534 4.41 -5.52 48.84
N LYS A 535 3.90 -4.52 48.09
CA LYS A 535 2.48 -4.32 47.77
C LYS A 535 2.15 -4.52 46.28
N LEU A 536 3.13 -4.83 45.44
CA LEU A 536 2.90 -5.05 44.01
C LEU A 536 2.35 -6.46 43.71
N PRO A 537 1.41 -6.62 42.75
CA PRO A 537 0.88 -7.93 42.40
C PRO A 537 1.94 -8.88 41.84
N GLN A 538 1.85 -10.17 42.20
CA GLN A 538 2.85 -11.21 41.87
C GLN A 538 3.05 -11.46 40.36
N TYR A 539 2.11 -11.04 39.51
CA TYR A 539 2.23 -11.12 38.05
C TYR A 539 3.02 -9.95 37.42
N ASN A 540 3.38 -8.92 38.20
CA ASN A 540 4.00 -7.71 37.68
C ASN A 540 5.52 -7.88 37.57
N THR A 541 5.96 -8.63 36.56
CA THR A 541 7.38 -8.92 36.28
C THR A 541 8.12 -7.66 35.84
N ARG A 542 8.66 -6.91 36.80
CA ARG A 542 9.58 -5.81 36.54
C ARG A 542 10.79 -6.32 35.75
N ILE A 543 11.03 -5.75 34.57
CA ILE A 543 12.32 -5.86 33.90
C ILE A 543 13.31 -5.00 34.71
N PRO A 544 14.43 -5.55 35.22
CA PRO A 544 15.47 -4.73 35.80
C PRO A 544 16.19 -3.98 34.67
N LEU A 545 15.72 -2.77 34.38
CA LEU A 545 16.55 -1.80 33.67
C LEU A 545 17.81 -1.60 34.51
N HIS A 546 18.98 -1.83 33.91
CA HIS A 546 20.25 -1.54 34.55
C HIS A 546 20.36 -0.02 34.75
N LEU A 547 19.93 0.45 35.93
CA LEU A 547 20.32 1.75 36.46
C LEU A 547 21.84 1.83 36.38
N ALA A 548 22.35 2.74 35.55
CA ALA A 548 23.77 2.82 35.23
C ALA A 548 24.58 2.92 36.53
N SER A 549 25.30 1.85 36.86
CA SER A 549 26.01 1.74 38.13
C SER A 549 27.04 2.86 38.22
N SER A 550 27.05 3.57 39.35
CA SER A 550 27.82 4.80 39.49
C SER A 550 29.32 4.53 39.52
N LYS A 551 29.94 4.55 38.33
CA LYS A 551 31.38 4.36 38.09
C LYS A 551 31.90 3.01 38.59
N ASP A 552 31.72 1.97 37.77
CA ASP A 552 32.77 0.97 37.70
C ASP A 552 34.08 1.66 37.25
N LYS A 553 35.21 1.23 37.82
CA LYS A 553 36.55 1.82 37.62
C LYS A 553 37.58 0.76 37.25
N PHE A 554 37.13 -0.36 36.66
CA PHE A 554 37.99 -1.51 36.38
C PHE A 554 37.96 -2.01 34.93
N PHE A 555 37.41 -1.22 34.01
CA PHE A 555 37.57 -1.39 32.56
C PHE A 555 37.85 -0.02 31.91
N ASP A 556 39.09 0.43 32.08
CA ASP A 556 39.74 1.30 31.08
C ASP A 556 40.38 0.39 29.99
N GLU A 557 40.57 0.95 28.79
CA GLU A 557 41.12 0.34 27.56
C GLU A 557 40.19 -0.58 26.72
N GLU A 558 40.15 -0.30 25.41
CA GLU A 558 39.58 -1.08 24.27
C GLU A 558 38.12 -1.58 24.41
N GLU A 559 37.07 -0.87 24.00
CA GLU A 559 36.76 -0.48 22.61
C GLU A 559 35.89 0.79 22.53
N SER A 560 36.33 1.78 21.75
CA SER A 560 35.52 2.92 21.34
C SER A 560 35.02 2.69 19.91
N GLU A 561 33.83 2.12 19.75
CA GLU A 561 33.11 2.16 18.47
C GLU A 561 32.66 3.61 18.19
N GLU A 562 33.58 4.41 17.63
CA GLU A 562 33.26 5.75 17.12
C GLU A 562 32.21 5.66 16.00
N GLU A 563 31.35 6.68 15.93
CA GLU A 563 30.20 6.73 15.05
C GLU A 563 30.62 6.71 13.55
N ASP A 564 30.59 5.53 12.90
CA ASP A 564 30.83 5.41 11.45
C ASP A 564 29.63 5.92 10.61
N SER A 565 29.00 7.01 11.05
CA SER A 565 28.11 7.87 10.26
C SER A 565 28.89 8.83 9.37
N VAL A 566 30.13 8.48 9.00
CA VAL A 566 30.99 9.27 8.11
C VAL A 566 30.41 9.22 6.71
N VAL A 567 29.71 10.29 6.32
CA VAL A 567 29.15 10.46 4.97
C VAL A 567 30.26 10.26 3.93
N VAL A 568 30.19 9.15 3.19
CA VAL A 568 31.29 8.65 2.38
C VAL A 568 31.64 9.63 1.25
N SER A 569 32.66 10.44 1.49
CA SER A 569 33.14 11.44 0.54
C SER A 569 33.41 10.84 -0.84
N ARG A 570 33.10 11.62 -1.88
CA ARG A 570 33.30 11.26 -3.30
C ARG A 570 34.74 10.84 -3.61
N ALA A 571 35.72 11.33 -2.84
CA ALA A 571 37.12 10.89 -2.90
C ALA A 571 37.30 9.46 -2.38
N SER A 572 36.77 9.14 -1.19
CA SER A 572 36.79 7.81 -0.57
C SER A 572 36.12 6.75 -1.47
N LEU A 573 34.97 7.11 -2.06
CA LEU A 573 34.25 6.27 -3.02
C LEU A 573 35.05 6.02 -4.31
N LYS A 574 35.72 7.05 -4.86
CA LYS A 574 36.69 6.88 -5.95
C LYS A 574 37.81 5.91 -5.57
N ILE A 575 38.48 6.11 -4.42
CA ILE A 575 39.58 5.26 -3.97
C ILE A 575 39.13 3.79 -3.81
N ARG A 576 37.94 3.54 -3.26
CA ARG A 576 37.36 2.19 -3.13
C ARG A 576 37.08 1.55 -4.49
N SER A 577 36.54 2.31 -5.45
CA SER A 577 36.32 1.84 -6.83
C SER A 577 37.63 1.54 -7.58
N GLN A 578 38.67 2.35 -7.38
CA GLN A 578 39.96 2.16 -8.05
C GLN A 578 40.70 0.93 -7.50
N LYS A 579 40.68 0.69 -6.18
CA LYS A 579 41.17 -0.56 -5.58
C LYS A 579 40.44 -1.80 -6.12
N LEU A 580 39.14 -1.71 -6.43
CA LEU A 580 38.37 -2.79 -7.08
C LEU A 580 38.76 -3.03 -8.55
N ILE A 581 39.17 -1.98 -9.27
CA ILE A 581 39.70 -2.09 -10.64
C ILE A 581 41.11 -2.69 -10.63
N GLU A 582 41.98 -2.24 -9.72
CA GLU A 582 43.37 -2.72 -9.57
C GLU A 582 43.46 -4.18 -9.09
N THR A 583 42.56 -4.62 -8.21
CA THR A 583 42.47 -6.03 -7.80
C THR A 583 41.95 -6.94 -8.92
N ARG A 584 41.09 -6.43 -9.82
CA ARG A 584 40.66 -7.14 -11.03
C ARG A 584 41.73 -7.14 -12.13
N SER A 585 42.46 -6.05 -12.35
CA SER A 585 43.49 -5.98 -13.40
C SER A 585 44.68 -6.91 -13.12
N LYS A 586 45.10 -7.04 -11.85
CA LYS A 586 46.17 -7.95 -11.40
C LYS A 586 45.93 -9.43 -11.77
N LYS A 587 44.69 -9.86 -12.02
CA LYS A 587 44.38 -11.24 -12.48
C LYS A 587 44.52 -11.47 -13.99
N ARG A 588 44.87 -10.46 -14.81
CA ARG A 588 44.82 -10.56 -16.28
C ARG A 588 46.18 -10.52 -16.99
N SER A 589 47.30 -10.59 -16.28
CA SER A 589 48.65 -10.48 -16.85
C SER A 589 49.61 -11.62 -16.47
N ARG A 590 49.44 -12.81 -17.09
CA ARG A 590 50.55 -13.68 -17.56
C ARG A 590 50.06 -14.99 -18.19
N SER A 591 49.95 -15.01 -19.52
CA SER A 591 50.36 -16.16 -20.33
C SER A 591 50.78 -15.65 -21.72
N ARG A 592 52.10 -15.61 -21.96
CA ARG A 592 52.70 -15.34 -23.27
C ARG A 592 53.85 -16.33 -23.44
N LYS A 593 53.93 -16.93 -24.62
CA LYS A 593 54.73 -18.14 -24.90
C LYS A 593 56.22 -17.95 -24.58
N SER A 594 56.79 -18.97 -23.97
CA SER A 594 57.98 -19.67 -24.47
C SER A 594 57.76 -21.17 -24.29
#